data_AF-A0A9P8V7T4-F1
#
_entry.id   AF-A0A9P8V7T4-F1
#
_cell.length_a   1.000
_cell.length_b   1.000
_cell.length_c   1.000
_cell.angle_alpha   90.00
_cell.angle_beta   90.00
_cell.angle_gamma   90.00
#
_symmetry.space_group_name_H-M   'P 1'
#
loop_
_entity.id
_entity.type
_entity.pdbx_description
1 polymer ?
#
loop_
_entity_poly.entity_id
_entity_poly.type
_entity_poly.pdbx_seq_one_letter_code
_entity_poly.pdbx_strand_id
1 'polypeptide(L)'
;MSDKDYSYKSSGTNSQGNHYCARDYGSDAANQNAYHYSNQDGSYYYSNANGSTYHNDGQGNSTYTSASGYQTSSSGGNGGSSSSSSSKK
;
A
#
# COMPACT_ATOMS: atom_id res chain seq x y z
N MET A 1 -17.24 2.18 17.97
CA MET A 1 -16.59 2.77 16.79
C MET A 1 -16.28 1.60 15.89
N SER A 2 -16.78 1.56 14.65
CA SER A 2 -16.82 0.33 13.85
C SER A 2 -15.43 -0.23 13.60
N ASP A 3 -15.06 -1.20 14.43
CA ASP A 3 -13.94 -2.10 14.24
C ASP A 3 -14.14 -2.73 12.86
N LYS A 4 -13.36 -2.32 11.87
CA LYS A 4 -13.21 -3.15 10.68
C LYS A 4 -12.49 -4.39 11.21
N ASP A 5 -13.25 -5.43 11.53
CA ASP A 5 -12.76 -6.73 11.97
C ASP A 5 -11.97 -7.35 10.83
N TYR A 6 -10.70 -6.96 10.70
CA TYR A 6 -9.77 -7.66 9.84
C TYR A 6 -9.06 -8.71 10.67
N SER A 7 -8.98 -9.92 10.14
CA SER A 7 -8.22 -11.00 10.74
C SER A 7 -6.78 -10.93 10.24
N TYR A 8 -5.81 -11.07 11.12
CA TYR A 8 -4.42 -11.19 10.70
C TYR A 8 -4.19 -12.59 10.13
N LYS A 9 -3.96 -12.71 8.81
CA LYS A 9 -3.66 -14.01 8.19
C LYS A 9 -2.27 -14.50 8.56
N SER A 10 -1.31 -13.60 8.49
CA SER A 10 0.09 -13.90 8.74
C SER A 10 0.84 -12.61 8.98
N SER A 11 1.74 -12.61 9.94
CA SER A 11 2.74 -11.56 10.10
C SER A 11 4.07 -12.16 10.45
N GLY A 12 5.13 -11.42 10.16
CA GLY A 12 6.48 -11.85 10.47
C GLY A 12 7.49 -10.77 10.18
N THR A 13 8.70 -11.05 10.61
CA THR A 13 9.87 -10.23 10.33
C THR A 13 10.92 -11.13 9.70
N ASN A 14 11.46 -10.75 8.56
CA ASN A 14 12.54 -11.50 7.93
C ASN A 14 13.88 -11.22 8.63
N SER A 15 14.93 -11.98 8.30
CA SER A 15 16.27 -11.79 8.89
C SER A 15 16.91 -10.42 8.60
N GLN A 16 16.36 -9.67 7.63
CA GLN A 16 16.77 -8.32 7.30
C GLN A 16 15.96 -7.25 8.06
N GLY A 17 15.13 -7.64 9.04
CA GLY A 17 14.31 -6.70 9.81
C GLY A 17 13.09 -6.16 9.08
N ASN A 18 12.77 -6.63 7.87
CA ASN A 18 11.57 -6.20 7.16
C ASN A 18 10.35 -6.89 7.75
N HIS A 19 9.35 -6.10 8.12
CA HIS A 19 8.10 -6.58 8.71
C HIS A 19 7.03 -6.69 7.64
N TYR A 20 6.37 -7.84 7.58
CA TYR A 20 5.24 -8.08 6.69
C TYR A 20 4.03 -8.53 7.48
N CYS A 21 2.86 -8.15 7.01
CA CYS A 21 1.61 -8.37 7.70
C CYS A 21 0.46 -8.47 6.70
N ALA A 22 -0.01 -9.68 6.46
CA ALA A 22 -1.19 -9.99 5.68
C ALA A 22 -2.45 -9.89 6.55
N ARG A 23 -3.46 -9.21 6.01
CA ARG A 23 -4.75 -8.93 6.66
C ARG A 23 -5.87 -9.46 5.78
N ASP A 24 -6.85 -10.08 6.40
CA ASP A 24 -8.09 -10.54 5.77
C ASP A 24 -9.23 -9.64 6.22
N TYR A 25 -9.85 -8.91 5.31
CA TYR A 25 -10.99 -8.05 5.62
C TYR A 25 -12.34 -8.75 5.36
N GLY A 26 -12.32 -10.05 5.10
CA GLY A 26 -13.49 -10.86 4.78
C GLY A 26 -13.86 -10.83 3.29
N SER A 27 -14.81 -11.70 2.94
CA SER A 27 -15.29 -11.89 1.56
C SER A 27 -15.86 -10.64 0.89
N ASP A 28 -16.28 -9.66 1.66
CA ASP A 28 -16.82 -8.38 1.18
C ASP A 28 -15.73 -7.37 0.78
N ALA A 29 -14.46 -7.67 1.06
CA ALA A 29 -13.36 -6.81 0.63
C ALA A 29 -13.15 -6.89 -0.88
N ALA A 30 -13.06 -5.73 -1.53
CA ALA A 30 -12.69 -5.63 -2.95
C ALA A 30 -11.30 -6.23 -3.22
N ASN A 31 -10.44 -6.28 -2.20
CA ASN A 31 -9.13 -6.90 -2.23
C ASN A 31 -8.94 -7.80 -1.00
N GLN A 32 -8.92 -9.10 -1.29
CA GLN A 32 -8.72 -10.19 -0.34
C GLN A 32 -7.27 -10.34 0.14
N ASN A 33 -6.35 -9.62 -0.52
CA ASN A 33 -4.92 -9.67 -0.30
C ASN A 33 -4.43 -8.37 0.31
N ALA A 34 -5.20 -7.80 1.25
CA ALA A 34 -4.73 -6.64 1.99
C ALA A 34 -3.43 -7.00 2.74
N TYR A 35 -2.40 -6.19 2.57
CA TYR A 35 -1.09 -6.47 3.12
C TYR A 35 -0.36 -5.18 3.48
N HIS A 36 0.43 -5.24 4.53
CA HIS A 36 1.34 -4.19 4.92
C HIS A 36 2.75 -4.75 4.95
N TYR A 37 3.67 -4.07 4.29
CA TYR A 37 5.06 -4.46 4.19
C TYR A 37 5.91 -3.24 4.50
N SER A 38 6.80 -3.35 5.48
CA SER A 38 7.69 -2.28 5.92
C SER A 38 9.12 -2.79 5.85
N ASN A 39 9.97 -2.07 5.12
CA ASN A 39 11.38 -2.35 5.06
C ASN A 39 12.14 -1.54 6.10
N GLN A 40 13.34 -2.01 6.42
CA GLN A 40 14.21 -1.33 7.36
C GLN A 40 14.78 -0.01 6.79
N ASP A 41 14.85 0.12 5.46
CA ASP A 41 15.23 1.33 4.75
C ASP A 41 14.18 2.47 4.83
N GLY A 42 13.09 2.26 5.57
CA GLY A 42 11.97 3.22 5.71
C GLY A 42 10.96 3.18 4.55
N SER A 43 11.24 2.40 3.51
CA SER A 43 10.30 2.11 2.44
C SER A 43 9.18 1.20 2.94
N TYR A 44 7.95 1.42 2.48
CA TYR A 44 6.82 0.60 2.88
C TYR A 44 5.78 0.48 1.78
N TYR A 45 4.92 -0.51 1.91
CA TYR A 45 3.86 -0.80 0.97
C TYR A 45 2.59 -1.18 1.74
N TYR A 46 1.47 -0.58 1.35
CA TYR A 46 0.13 -0.96 1.75
C TYR A 46 -0.67 -1.46 0.55
N SER A 47 -1.29 -2.62 0.69
CA SER A 47 -2.44 -3.04 -0.10
C SER A 47 -3.65 -2.98 0.79
N ASN A 48 -4.62 -2.16 0.40
CA ASN A 48 -5.81 -1.92 1.19
C ASN A 48 -6.96 -2.80 0.71
N ALA A 49 -7.90 -3.07 1.61
CA ALA A 49 -9.09 -3.88 1.36
C ALA A 49 -10.00 -3.33 0.26
N ASN A 50 -9.96 -2.01 0.04
CA ASN A 50 -10.70 -1.35 -1.03
C ASN A 50 -10.04 -1.49 -2.40
N GLY A 51 -8.92 -2.21 -2.51
CA GLY A 51 -8.17 -2.42 -3.75
C GLY A 51 -7.18 -1.32 -4.11
N SER A 52 -7.13 -0.23 -3.33
CA SER A 52 -6.05 0.73 -3.48
C SER A 52 -4.75 0.20 -2.87
N THR A 53 -3.62 0.67 -3.41
CA THR A 53 -2.30 0.38 -2.87
C THR A 53 -1.53 1.68 -2.68
N TYR A 54 -0.57 1.68 -1.77
CA TYR A 54 0.27 2.81 -1.49
C TYR A 54 1.69 2.30 -1.29
N HIS A 55 2.62 2.83 -2.07
CA HIS A 55 4.03 2.46 -2.02
C HIS A 55 4.84 3.70 -1.66
N ASN A 56 5.70 3.60 -0.66
CA ASN A 56 6.69 4.61 -0.32
C ASN A 56 8.07 4.00 -0.50
N ASP A 57 8.95 4.69 -1.20
CA ASP A 57 10.30 4.22 -1.48
C ASP A 57 11.27 4.47 -0.29
N GLY A 58 10.87 5.29 0.68
CA GLY A 58 11.72 5.67 1.82
C GLY A 58 12.73 6.77 1.49
N GLN A 59 12.81 7.20 0.24
CA GLN A 59 13.62 8.34 -0.22
C GLN A 59 12.79 9.61 -0.44
N GLY A 60 11.52 9.58 -0.02
CA GLY A 60 10.59 10.71 -0.09
C GLY A 60 9.66 10.66 -1.30
N ASN A 61 9.68 9.59 -2.11
CA ASN A 61 8.68 9.38 -3.14
C ASN A 61 7.64 8.37 -2.66
N SER A 62 6.39 8.72 -2.89
CA SER A 62 5.26 7.83 -2.64
C SER A 62 4.38 7.73 -3.87
N THR A 63 3.78 6.57 -4.08
CA THR A 63 2.87 6.28 -5.18
C THR A 63 1.61 5.65 -4.61
N TYR A 64 0.48 6.32 -4.79
CA TYR A 64 -0.83 5.79 -4.47
C TYR A 64 -1.51 5.29 -5.74
N THR A 65 -1.87 4.01 -5.74
CA THR A 65 -2.72 3.36 -6.74
C THR A 65 -4.14 3.28 -6.20
N SER A 66 -5.12 3.85 -6.90
CA SER A 66 -6.53 3.55 -6.63
C SER A 66 -6.91 2.17 -7.18
N ALA A 67 -8.02 1.59 -6.68
CA ALA A 67 -8.56 0.34 -7.19
C ALA A 67 -8.93 0.38 -8.68
N SER A 68 -9.27 1.58 -9.19
CA SER A 68 -9.54 1.81 -10.61
C SER A 68 -8.28 1.97 -11.46
N GLY A 69 -7.09 1.84 -10.87
CA GLY A 69 -5.80 1.89 -11.56
C GLY A 69 -5.18 3.29 -11.65
N TYR A 70 -5.88 4.35 -11.22
CA TYR A 70 -5.28 5.69 -11.16
C TYR A 70 -4.09 5.70 -10.21
N GLN A 71 -2.94 6.13 -10.72
CA GLN A 71 -1.72 6.32 -9.96
C GLN A 71 -1.55 7.81 -9.67
N THR A 72 -1.22 8.16 -8.43
CA THR A 72 -0.69 9.48 -8.10
C THR A 72 0.63 9.28 -7.36
N SER A 73 1.70 9.82 -7.93
CA SER A 73 3.02 9.78 -7.32
C SER A 73 3.35 11.16 -6.79
N SER A 74 3.66 11.23 -5.50
CA SER A 74 4.09 12.44 -4.81
C SER A 74 5.55 12.26 -4.40
N SER A 75 6.42 13.06 -5.04
CA SER A 75 7.80 13.26 -4.60
C SER A 75 7.80 14.38 -3.58
N GLY A 76 8.34 14.14 -2.39
CA GLY A 76 8.47 15.09 -1.28
C GLY A 76 9.49 16.21 -1.52
N GLY A 77 9.58 16.68 -2.77
CA GLY A 77 10.22 17.93 -3.16
C GLY A 77 9.13 18.91 -3.57
N ASN A 78 9.09 20.04 -2.89
CA ASN A 78 8.18 21.17 -3.08
C ASN A 78 7.71 21.34 -4.55
N GLY A 79 6.41 21.14 -4.81
CA GLY A 79 5.73 21.61 -6.03
C GLY A 79 5.22 20.54 -6.99
N GLY A 80 3.91 20.57 -7.23
CA GLY A 80 3.32 20.11 -8.49
C GLY A 80 2.61 18.77 -8.43
N SER A 81 1.28 18.83 -8.29
CA SER A 81 0.38 17.80 -8.76
C SER A 81 0.74 17.42 -10.20
N SER A 82 1.33 16.24 -10.42
CA SER A 82 1.49 15.68 -11.75
C SER A 82 0.74 14.36 -11.80
N SER A 83 -0.52 14.47 -12.24
CA SER A 83 -1.34 13.34 -12.66
C SER A 83 -0.67 12.71 -13.88
N SER A 84 0.15 11.68 -13.66
CA SER A 84 0.70 10.86 -14.73
C SER A 84 -0.32 9.78 -15.09
N SER A 85 -1.16 10.12 -16.07
CA SER A 85 -2.02 9.18 -16.77
C SER A 85 -1.11 8.22 -17.56
N SER A 86 -0.99 6.97 -17.11
CA SER A 86 -0.29 5.92 -17.88
C SER A 86 -1.31 4.95 -18.47
N SER A 87 -1.58 5.20 -19.74
CA SER A 87 -2.26 4.38 -20.72
C SER A 87 -1.64 2.99 -20.82
N LYS A 88 -2.45 1.94 -20.66
CA LYS A 88 -2.11 0.59 -21.16
C LYS A 88 -2.73 0.40 -22.54
N LYS A 89 -1.85 0.16 -23.51
CA LYS A 89 -2.15 -0.31 -24.88
C LYS A 89 -2.69 -1.73 -24.86
#